data_AF-A0A3A6GDZ6-F1
#
_entry.id   AF-A0A3A6GDZ6-F1
#
_cell.length_a   1.000
_cell.length_b   1.000
_cell.length_c   1.000
_cell.angle_alpha   90.00
_cell.angle_beta   90.00
_cell.angle_gamma   90.00
#
_symmetry.space_group_name_H-M   'P 1'
#
loop_
_entity.id
_entity.type
_entity.pdbx_description
1 polymer ?
#
loop_
_entity_poly.entity_id
_entity_poly.type
_entity_poly.pdbx_seq_one_letter_code
_entity_poly.pdbx_strand_id
1 'polypeptide(L)'
;MKLNGQGCYRIKKWVFWVMVLLFITLITMAGQKEKIREKWLHSQKRVEISFEGEKSELKDISTCYLCGLNNESLMGVFQGSDDIGIISLLDWYIVELRLDSYKDSKGSQITYTNTGGTFYSTGGLPSRGMANAEIMLPDTYKLDMNFLAEHLCQKCLDKITESLRYSKWEYEEKKVIPLCIVDFQTLEIYSLQDYHAGCMVRDYWINMEHEENEIRVEAFYVPERI
;
A
#
# COMPACT_ATOMS: atom_id res chain seq x y z
N MET A 1 -72.28 16.24 2.52
CA MET A 1 -71.08 16.12 1.68
C MET A 1 -70.25 14.98 2.24
N LYS A 2 -70.27 13.81 1.58
CA LYS A 2 -69.59 12.59 2.04
C LYS A 2 -68.08 12.75 1.79
N LEU A 3 -67.26 12.69 2.83
CA LEU A 3 -65.80 12.54 2.68
C LEU A 3 -65.47 11.05 2.56
N ASN A 4 -64.74 10.75 1.48
CA ASN A 4 -64.42 9.44 0.94
C ASN A 4 -63.65 8.53 1.91
N GLY A 5 -63.89 7.23 1.76
CA GLY A 5 -63.38 6.15 2.58
C GLY A 5 -61.86 6.01 2.59
N GLN A 6 -61.32 5.80 3.79
CA GLN A 6 -60.00 5.22 4.00
C GLN A 6 -60.09 3.71 3.70
N GLY A 7 -59.47 3.27 2.61
CA GLY A 7 -59.28 1.85 2.33
C GLY A 7 -58.33 1.24 3.36
N CYS A 8 -58.88 0.58 4.38
CA CYS A 8 -58.11 -0.18 5.36
C CYS A 8 -57.78 -1.56 4.79
N TYR A 9 -56.55 -1.73 4.28
CA TYR A 9 -56.07 -3.00 3.75
C TYR A 9 -55.93 -4.03 4.89
N ARG A 10 -56.88 -4.95 5.02
CA ARG A 10 -56.77 -6.11 5.93
C ARG A 10 -55.93 -7.21 5.28
N ILE A 11 -54.62 -7.18 5.53
CA ILE A 11 -53.71 -8.26 5.13
C ILE A 11 -54.13 -9.55 5.86
N LYS A 12 -54.38 -10.64 5.10
CA LYS A 12 -54.66 -11.96 5.68
C LYS A 12 -53.42 -12.45 6.44
N LYS A 13 -53.58 -13.05 7.62
CA LYS A 13 -52.47 -13.57 8.46
C LYS A 13 -51.47 -14.43 7.67
N TRP A 14 -51.95 -15.27 6.75
CA TRP A 14 -51.08 -16.10 5.91
C TRP A 14 -50.18 -15.28 4.97
N VAL A 15 -50.70 -14.20 4.38
CA VAL A 15 -49.93 -13.28 3.52
C VAL A 15 -48.84 -12.56 4.33
N PHE A 16 -49.15 -12.18 5.57
CA PHE A 16 -48.16 -11.58 6.48
C PHE A 16 -46.99 -12.54 6.75
N TRP A 17 -47.27 -13.81 7.08
CA TRP A 17 -46.22 -14.80 7.31
C TRP A 17 -45.38 -15.12 6.06
N VAL A 18 -46.00 -15.13 4.87
CA VAL A 18 -45.26 -15.26 3.59
C VAL A 18 -44.33 -14.08 3.36
N MET A 19 -44.78 -12.84 3.61
CA MET A 19 -43.96 -11.64 3.47
C MET A 19 -42.77 -11.63 4.45
N VAL A 20 -42.98 -12.04 5.70
CA VAL A 20 -41.91 -12.16 6.70
C VAL A 20 -40.87 -13.20 6.27
N LEU A 21 -41.31 -14.35 5.77
CA LEU A 21 -40.41 -15.41 5.34
C LEU A 21 -39.59 -14.99 4.10
N LEU A 22 -40.21 -14.31 3.15
CA LEU A 22 -39.50 -13.68 2.01
C LEU A 22 -38.44 -12.68 2.47
N PHE A 23 -38.78 -11.82 3.43
CA PHE A 23 -37.86 -10.82 3.96
C PHE A 23 -36.65 -11.46 4.65
N ILE A 24 -36.87 -12.53 5.44
CA ILE A 24 -35.79 -13.30 6.08
C ILE A 24 -34.88 -13.92 5.01
N THR A 25 -35.44 -14.50 3.93
CA THR A 25 -34.63 -15.08 2.84
C THR A 25 -33.82 -14.05 2.07
N LEU A 26 -34.32 -12.82 1.92
CA LEU A 26 -33.58 -11.73 1.28
C LEU A 26 -32.41 -11.27 2.16
N ILE A 27 -32.61 -11.18 3.48
CA ILE A 27 -31.55 -10.84 4.44
C ILE A 27 -30.47 -11.92 4.45
N THR A 28 -30.84 -13.21 4.46
CA THR A 28 -29.86 -14.30 4.44
C THR A 28 -29.09 -14.36 3.13
N MET A 29 -29.74 -14.16 1.97
CA MET A 29 -29.06 -14.06 0.68
C MET A 29 -28.12 -12.85 0.60
N ALA A 30 -28.52 -11.70 1.14
CA ALA A 30 -27.66 -10.52 1.22
C ALA A 30 -26.43 -10.76 2.10
N GLY A 31 -26.62 -11.39 3.28
CA GLY A 31 -25.52 -11.72 4.19
C GLY A 31 -24.56 -12.81 3.68
N GLN A 32 -25.03 -13.68 2.78
CA GLN A 32 -24.17 -14.70 2.16
C GLN A 32 -23.51 -14.25 0.85
N LYS A 33 -23.92 -13.10 0.29
CA LYS A 33 -23.44 -12.60 -1.01
C LYS A 33 -21.92 -12.44 -1.03
N GLU A 34 -21.33 -11.85 0.00
CA GLU A 34 -19.88 -11.62 0.08
C GLU A 34 -19.11 -12.94 0.14
N LYS A 35 -19.55 -13.88 0.99
CA LYS A 35 -18.93 -15.19 1.12
C LYS A 35 -19.03 -16.04 -0.17
N ILE A 36 -20.12 -15.90 -0.92
CA ILE A 36 -20.26 -16.54 -2.25
C ILE A 36 -19.34 -15.85 -3.26
N ARG A 37 -19.25 -14.51 -3.24
CA ARG A 37 -18.35 -13.73 -4.10
C ARG A 37 -16.89 -14.11 -3.87
N GLU A 38 -16.43 -14.16 -2.61
CA GLU A 38 -15.07 -14.57 -2.26
C GLU A 38 -14.76 -15.99 -2.74
N LYS A 39 -15.65 -16.95 -2.46
CA LYS A 39 -15.48 -18.34 -2.94
C LYS A 39 -15.40 -18.42 -4.46
N TRP A 40 -16.24 -17.66 -5.16
CA TRP A 40 -16.20 -17.59 -6.60
C TRP A 40 -14.89 -16.96 -7.09
N LEU A 41 -14.41 -15.90 -6.44
CA LEU A 41 -13.15 -15.23 -6.76
C LEU A 41 -11.94 -16.18 -6.60
N HIS A 42 -11.88 -16.89 -5.47
CA HIS A 42 -10.80 -17.84 -5.16
C HIS A 42 -10.83 -19.12 -5.98
N SER A 43 -11.95 -19.42 -6.66
CA SER A 43 -12.00 -20.54 -7.62
C SER A 43 -11.39 -20.22 -8.99
N GLN A 44 -11.06 -18.95 -9.24
CA GLN A 44 -10.54 -18.50 -10.54
C GLN A 44 -9.04 -18.72 -10.67
N LYS A 45 -8.51 -18.44 -11.86
CA LYS A 45 -7.07 -18.47 -12.09
C LYS A 45 -6.39 -17.28 -11.41
N ARG A 46 -5.19 -17.52 -10.86
CA ARG A 46 -4.27 -16.46 -10.43
C ARG A 46 -3.59 -15.88 -11.66
N VAL A 47 -3.57 -14.56 -11.76
CA VAL A 47 -2.86 -13.81 -12.79
C VAL A 47 -1.73 -13.05 -12.10
N GLU A 48 -0.55 -13.10 -12.71
CA GLU A 48 0.61 -12.33 -12.30
C GLU A 48 0.63 -11.02 -13.10
N ILE A 49 0.85 -9.92 -12.40
CA ILE A 49 1.02 -8.58 -12.96
C ILE A 49 2.49 -8.21 -12.75
N SER A 50 3.17 -7.89 -13.85
CA SER A 50 4.56 -7.41 -13.85
C SER A 50 4.67 -6.20 -14.77
N PHE A 51 5.63 -5.33 -14.46
CA PHE A 51 5.98 -4.13 -15.23
C PHE A 51 7.36 -4.28 -15.88
N GLU A 52 7.88 -5.52 -15.95
CA GLU A 52 9.16 -5.82 -16.60
C GLU A 52 9.14 -5.50 -18.09
N GLY A 53 10.32 -5.11 -18.61
CA GLY A 53 10.53 -4.82 -20.02
C GLY A 53 10.40 -3.35 -20.39
N GLU A 54 10.01 -2.48 -19.45
CA GLU A 54 10.08 -1.03 -19.62
C GLU A 54 11.54 -0.59 -19.83
N LYS A 55 11.74 0.35 -20.75
CA LYS A 55 13.07 0.84 -21.11
C LYS A 55 13.30 2.22 -20.55
N SER A 56 14.45 2.39 -19.92
CA SER A 56 14.92 3.69 -19.46
C SER A 56 15.14 4.65 -20.65
N GLU A 57 14.61 5.85 -20.52
CA GLU A 57 14.86 6.99 -21.43
C GLU A 57 15.94 7.92 -20.86
N LEU A 58 16.39 7.67 -19.63
CA LEU A 58 17.41 8.45 -18.95
C LEU A 58 18.75 8.34 -19.69
N LYS A 59 19.23 9.46 -20.22
CA LYS A 59 20.51 9.53 -20.94
C LYS A 59 21.72 9.62 -20.03
N ASP A 60 21.58 10.36 -18.93
CA ASP A 60 22.65 10.58 -17.96
C ASP A 60 22.39 9.79 -16.69
N ILE A 61 23.18 8.74 -16.47
CA ILE A 61 23.05 7.87 -15.30
C ILE A 61 23.33 8.64 -14.00
N SER A 62 24.15 9.70 -14.05
CA SER A 62 24.48 10.49 -12.86
C SER A 62 23.28 11.26 -12.31
N THR A 63 22.26 11.51 -13.12
CA THR A 63 21.01 12.17 -12.73
C THR A 63 19.90 11.17 -12.37
N CYS A 64 20.21 9.88 -12.24
CA CYS A 64 19.25 8.86 -11.84
C CYS A 64 18.70 9.13 -10.44
N TYR A 65 17.38 9.00 -10.27
CA TYR A 65 16.70 9.30 -9.02
C TYR A 65 16.99 8.30 -7.88
N LEU A 66 17.51 7.10 -8.18
CA LEU A 66 17.82 6.09 -7.17
C LEU A 66 19.33 5.95 -6.90
N CYS A 67 20.19 5.94 -7.93
CA CYS A 67 21.63 5.74 -7.75
C CYS A 67 22.49 6.97 -8.08
N GLY A 68 21.87 8.01 -8.64
CA GLY A 68 22.54 9.25 -9.03
C GLY A 68 22.43 10.33 -7.95
N LEU A 69 22.95 11.51 -8.29
CA LEU A 69 22.96 12.70 -7.43
C LEU A 69 22.04 13.79 -7.99
N ASN A 70 20.79 13.43 -8.25
CA ASN A 70 19.78 14.39 -8.68
C ASN A 70 19.19 15.12 -7.46
N ASN A 71 19.27 16.45 -7.45
CA ASN A 71 18.76 17.27 -6.36
C ASN A 71 17.24 17.15 -6.16
N GLU A 72 16.47 16.89 -7.22
CA GLU A 72 15.01 16.74 -7.12
C GLU A 72 14.63 15.43 -6.42
N SER A 73 15.43 14.38 -6.60
CA SER A 73 15.19 13.07 -5.98
C SER A 73 15.46 13.06 -4.48
N LEU A 74 16.28 13.99 -3.98
CA LEU A 74 16.83 14.01 -2.62
C LEU A 74 17.57 12.72 -2.18
N MET A 75 17.73 11.74 -3.07
CA MET A 75 18.31 10.43 -2.74
C MET A 75 19.75 10.54 -2.20
N GLY A 76 20.53 11.50 -2.71
CA GLY A 76 21.89 11.77 -2.23
C GLY A 76 21.98 12.19 -0.75
N VAL A 77 20.86 12.61 -0.12
CA VAL A 77 20.80 12.92 1.32
C VAL A 77 20.79 11.64 2.17
N PHE A 78 20.20 10.58 1.65
CA PHE A 78 20.01 9.31 2.36
C PHE A 78 21.07 8.27 1.97
N GLN A 79 21.59 8.34 0.76
CA GLN A 79 22.52 7.35 0.21
C GLN A 79 23.71 7.08 1.16
N GLY A 80 23.90 5.81 1.50
CA GLY A 80 24.96 5.35 2.40
C GLY A 80 24.64 5.45 3.88
N SER A 81 23.46 5.94 4.27
CA SER A 81 22.98 5.84 5.65
C SER A 81 22.66 4.38 6.02
N ASP A 82 22.68 4.09 7.31
CA ASP A 82 22.31 2.78 7.85
C ASP A 82 20.79 2.62 7.98
N ASP A 83 20.04 3.69 7.71
CA ASP A 83 18.60 3.73 7.82
C ASP A 83 17.94 2.99 6.64
N ILE A 84 16.68 2.62 6.82
CA ILE A 84 15.79 2.13 5.75
C ILE A 84 14.68 3.15 5.52
N GLY A 85 14.03 3.09 4.37
CA GLY A 85 12.95 4.03 4.05
C GLY A 85 11.92 3.48 3.08
N ILE A 86 10.94 4.30 2.77
CA ILE A 86 9.89 4.03 1.79
C ILE A 86 9.98 5.11 0.71
N ILE A 87 9.93 4.71 -0.56
CA ILE A 87 9.86 5.62 -1.70
C ILE A 87 8.45 5.59 -2.27
N SER A 88 7.81 6.74 -2.39
CA SER A 88 6.61 6.93 -3.19
C SER A 88 6.97 7.03 -4.66
N LEU A 89 6.43 6.12 -5.47
CA LEU A 89 6.65 6.10 -6.92
C LEU A 89 5.72 7.04 -7.68
N LEU A 90 4.79 7.70 -6.99
CA LEU A 90 3.88 8.69 -7.59
C LEU A 90 4.61 10.02 -7.83
N ASP A 91 5.45 10.44 -6.89
CA ASP A 91 6.07 11.75 -6.83
C ASP A 91 7.52 11.73 -6.35
N TRP A 92 8.10 10.53 -6.21
CA TRP A 92 9.45 10.30 -5.71
C TRP A 92 9.70 10.84 -4.29
N TYR A 93 8.68 10.93 -3.44
CA TYR A 93 8.86 11.32 -2.05
C TYR A 93 9.51 10.19 -1.23
N ILE A 94 10.53 10.52 -0.44
CA ILE A 94 11.27 9.57 0.42
C ILE A 94 10.83 9.75 1.87
N VAL A 95 10.39 8.66 2.48
CA VAL A 95 10.04 8.54 3.90
C VAL A 95 11.16 7.79 4.61
N GLU A 96 11.88 8.46 5.52
CA GLU A 96 12.91 7.83 6.35
C GLU A 96 12.26 7.09 7.54
N LEU A 97 12.53 5.80 7.70
CA LEU A 97 12.15 5.02 8.89
C LEU A 97 13.28 5.08 9.91
N ARG A 98 13.22 6.09 10.78
CA ARG A 98 14.25 6.37 11.78
C ARG A 98 14.27 5.32 12.89
N LEU A 99 15.16 4.33 12.76
CA LEU A 99 15.29 3.23 13.71
C LEU A 99 16.39 3.46 14.75
N ASP A 100 17.33 4.35 14.46
CA ASP A 100 18.49 4.60 15.31
C ASP A 100 18.23 5.63 16.41
N SER A 101 18.49 5.20 17.66
CA SER A 101 18.45 6.05 18.85
C SER A 101 19.67 6.96 19.03
N TYR A 102 20.75 6.71 18.28
CA TYR A 102 22.03 7.38 18.50
C TYR A 102 21.99 8.87 18.12
N LYS A 103 21.07 9.27 17.23
CA LYS A 103 20.79 10.66 16.88
C LYS A 103 19.88 11.31 17.94
N ASP A 104 20.37 11.48 19.17
CA ASP A 104 19.92 12.38 20.29
C ASP A 104 18.40 12.53 20.62
N SER A 105 17.53 11.76 19.97
CA SER A 105 16.07 11.95 20.02
C SER A 105 15.49 10.99 21.05
N LYS A 106 15.58 11.34 22.34
CA LYS A 106 15.01 10.54 23.46
C LYS A 106 13.48 10.59 23.56
N GLY A 107 12.77 10.78 22.45
CA GLY A 107 11.31 10.93 22.42
C GLY A 107 10.69 10.34 21.16
N SER A 108 9.38 10.06 21.22
CA SER A 108 8.61 9.75 20.02
C SER A 108 8.47 11.01 19.20
N GLN A 109 8.99 11.00 17.97
CA GLN A 109 8.85 12.10 17.02
C GLN A 109 7.81 11.68 15.98
N ILE A 110 6.78 12.50 15.83
CA ILE A 110 5.79 12.34 14.76
C ILE A 110 6.03 13.42 13.72
N THR A 111 6.11 13.01 12.45
CA THR A 111 6.23 13.94 11.31
C THR A 111 5.05 13.72 10.37
N TYR A 112 4.39 14.81 9.99
CA TYR A 112 3.32 14.79 9.01
C TYR A 112 3.76 15.50 7.75
N THR A 113 3.56 14.88 6.60
CA THR A 113 3.83 15.49 5.29
C THR A 113 2.70 15.17 4.33
N ASN A 114 2.39 16.10 3.43
CA ASN A 114 1.43 15.89 2.34
C ASN A 114 2.11 16.26 1.02
N THR A 115 2.12 15.32 0.07
CA THR A 115 2.66 15.52 -1.27
C THR A 115 1.68 14.94 -2.29
N GLY A 116 1.29 15.74 -3.29
CA GLY A 116 0.48 15.25 -4.40
C GLY A 116 -0.89 14.63 -4.03
N GLY A 117 -1.41 14.91 -2.83
CA GLY A 117 -2.64 14.29 -2.30
C GLY A 117 -2.41 13.02 -1.46
N THR A 118 -1.17 12.54 -1.37
CA THR A 118 -0.76 11.49 -0.44
C THR A 118 -0.35 12.10 0.90
N PHE A 119 -0.86 11.54 1.99
CA PHE A 119 -0.49 11.95 3.34
C PHE A 119 0.43 10.92 3.99
N TYR A 120 1.51 11.38 4.60
CA TYR A 120 2.51 10.57 5.29
C TYR A 120 2.56 10.99 6.75
N SER A 121 2.49 10.02 7.63
CA SER A 121 2.67 10.17 9.07
C SER A 121 3.74 9.19 9.52
N THR A 122 4.91 9.68 9.88
CA THR A 122 5.97 8.84 10.45
C THR A 122 5.96 8.98 11.95
N GLY A 123 6.11 7.88 12.66
CA GLY A 123 6.31 7.83 14.10
C GLY A 123 7.38 6.82 14.47
N GLY A 124 7.55 6.63 15.78
CA GLY A 124 8.40 5.56 16.26
C GLY A 124 8.91 5.77 17.66
N LEU A 125 9.70 4.80 18.09
CA LEU A 125 10.50 4.84 19.29
C LEU A 125 11.89 4.31 18.97
N PRO A 126 12.79 5.14 18.40
CA PRO A 126 14.13 4.71 17.97
C PRO A 126 14.94 4.12 19.12
N SER A 127 14.72 4.58 20.36
CA SER A 127 15.32 4.01 21.59
C SER A 127 15.00 2.53 21.84
N ARG A 128 13.98 1.99 21.16
CA ARG A 128 13.61 0.58 21.17
C ARG A 128 13.76 -0.08 19.79
N GLY A 129 14.43 0.58 18.85
CA GLY A 129 14.59 0.10 17.48
C GLY A 129 13.26 -0.05 16.75
N MET A 130 12.32 0.86 16.99
CA MET A 130 10.99 0.84 16.38
C MET A 130 10.74 2.11 15.58
N ALA A 131 10.27 1.96 14.35
CA ALA A 131 9.79 3.04 13.50
C ALA A 131 8.48 2.63 12.84
N ASN A 132 7.62 3.59 12.53
CA ASN A 132 6.39 3.32 11.81
C ASN A 132 6.09 4.44 10.81
N ALA A 133 5.43 4.09 9.71
CA ALA A 133 4.90 5.03 8.74
C ALA A 133 3.46 4.64 8.42
N GLU A 134 2.57 5.62 8.41
CA GLU A 134 1.20 5.52 7.93
C GLU A 134 1.08 6.40 6.70
N ILE A 135 0.64 5.80 5.60
CA ILE A 135 0.61 6.42 4.28
C ILE A 135 -0.80 6.30 3.76
N MET A 136 -1.47 7.44 3.58
CA MET A 136 -2.81 7.52 3.02
C MET A 136 -2.69 7.98 1.56
N LEU A 137 -2.87 7.04 0.65
CA LEU A 137 -2.90 7.30 -0.79
C LEU A 137 -4.20 8.02 -1.18
N PRO A 138 -4.20 8.83 -2.25
CA PRO A 138 -5.43 9.43 -2.76
C PRO A 138 -6.38 8.35 -3.30
N ASP A 139 -7.70 8.60 -3.24
CA ASP A 139 -8.73 7.64 -3.69
C ASP A 139 -8.52 7.14 -5.13
N THR A 140 -7.99 8.03 -5.96
CA THR A 140 -7.61 7.75 -7.34
C THR A 140 -6.15 8.12 -7.55
N TYR A 141 -5.31 7.11 -7.78
CA TYR A 141 -3.94 7.28 -8.27
C TYR A 141 -3.72 6.42 -9.51
N LYS A 142 -2.73 6.81 -10.31
CA LYS A 142 -2.22 6.03 -11.43
C LYS A 142 -0.70 6.07 -11.38
N LEU A 143 -0.08 4.89 -11.40
CA LEU A 143 1.36 4.78 -11.55
C LEU A 143 1.77 5.21 -12.96
N ASP A 144 2.67 6.18 -13.07
CA ASP A 144 3.19 6.66 -14.34
C ASP A 144 4.54 6.01 -14.65
N MET A 145 4.51 4.99 -15.51
CA MET A 145 5.73 4.30 -15.93
C MET A 145 6.64 5.18 -16.78
N ASN A 146 6.10 6.18 -17.49
CA ASN A 146 6.93 7.10 -18.28
C ASN A 146 7.76 7.97 -17.35
N PHE A 147 7.16 8.48 -16.28
CA PHE A 147 7.88 9.20 -15.24
C PHE A 147 9.05 8.35 -14.68
N LEU A 148 8.81 7.08 -14.37
CA LEU A 148 9.89 6.19 -13.90
C LEU A 148 10.97 5.95 -14.96
N ALA A 149 10.58 5.73 -16.21
CA ALA A 149 11.51 5.49 -17.33
C ALA A 149 12.39 6.71 -17.65
N GLU A 150 11.85 7.92 -17.53
CA GLU A 150 12.57 9.18 -17.76
C GLU A 150 13.61 9.48 -16.68
N HIS A 151 13.36 9.06 -15.43
CA HIS A 151 14.16 9.46 -14.26
C HIS A 151 15.06 8.36 -13.69
N LEU A 152 14.88 7.10 -14.10
CA LEU A 152 15.67 5.96 -13.63
C LEU A 152 16.55 5.39 -14.74
N CYS A 153 17.79 5.08 -14.42
CA CYS A 153 18.62 4.25 -15.29
C CYS A 153 18.06 2.83 -15.34
N GLN A 154 18.35 2.07 -16.40
CA GLN A 154 17.75 0.75 -16.62
C GLN A 154 17.89 -0.18 -15.40
N LYS A 155 19.08 -0.24 -14.78
CA LYS A 155 19.32 -1.09 -13.60
C LYS A 155 18.39 -0.72 -12.42
N CYS A 156 18.14 0.56 -12.21
CA CYS A 156 17.26 1.03 -11.14
C CYS A 156 15.79 0.83 -11.49
N LEU A 157 15.42 1.07 -12.75
CA LEU A 157 14.07 0.80 -13.25
C LEU A 157 13.71 -0.68 -13.08
N ASP A 158 14.61 -1.60 -13.44
CA ASP A 158 14.43 -3.04 -13.28
C ASP A 158 14.19 -3.44 -11.82
N LYS A 159 14.92 -2.84 -10.86
CA LYS A 159 14.68 -3.07 -9.42
C LYS A 159 13.28 -2.63 -8.99
N ILE A 160 12.85 -1.45 -9.45
CA ILE A 160 11.55 -0.89 -9.10
C ILE A 160 10.43 -1.73 -9.72
N THR A 161 10.52 -2.08 -11.00
CA THR A 161 9.49 -2.89 -11.68
C THR A 161 9.38 -4.29 -11.10
N GLU A 162 10.50 -4.91 -10.72
CA GLU A 162 10.49 -6.20 -10.00
C GLU A 162 9.78 -6.06 -8.64
N SER A 163 10.03 -4.99 -7.89
CA SER A 163 9.37 -4.75 -6.59
C SER A 163 7.86 -4.53 -6.70
N LEU A 164 7.38 -4.11 -7.88
CA LEU A 164 5.97 -3.88 -8.18
C LEU A 164 5.24 -5.14 -8.65
N ARG A 165 5.95 -6.26 -8.82
CA ARG A 165 5.36 -7.52 -9.24
C ARG A 165 4.41 -8.06 -8.18
N TYR A 166 3.21 -8.46 -8.60
CA TYR A 166 2.21 -9.02 -7.69
C TYR A 166 1.28 -9.99 -8.38
N SER A 167 0.62 -10.83 -7.59
CA SER A 167 -0.42 -11.72 -8.09
C SER A 167 -1.77 -11.37 -7.52
N LYS A 168 -2.81 -11.58 -8.34
CA LYS A 168 -4.20 -11.38 -7.96
C LYS A 168 -5.10 -12.41 -8.63
N TRP A 169 -6.31 -12.57 -8.15
CA TRP A 169 -7.32 -13.33 -8.91
C TRP A 169 -7.78 -12.51 -10.11
N GLU A 170 -8.14 -13.18 -11.20
CA GLU A 170 -8.47 -12.53 -12.49
C GLU A 170 -9.52 -11.40 -12.37
N TYR A 171 -10.52 -11.59 -11.51
CA TYR A 171 -11.59 -10.61 -11.27
C TYR A 171 -11.44 -9.86 -9.94
N GLU A 172 -10.27 -9.94 -9.30
CA GLU A 172 -9.97 -9.20 -8.09
C GLU A 172 -9.59 -7.76 -8.44
N GLU A 173 -10.24 -6.81 -7.76
CA GLU A 173 -9.92 -5.39 -7.83
C GLU A 173 -8.72 -5.06 -6.93
N LYS A 174 -7.61 -5.80 -7.10
CA LYS A 174 -6.33 -5.54 -6.43
C LYS A 174 -5.53 -4.52 -7.24
N LYS A 175 -5.26 -3.35 -6.65
CA LYS A 175 -4.43 -2.27 -7.24
C LYS A 175 -2.96 -2.45 -6.85
N VAL A 176 -2.08 -2.00 -7.74
CA VAL A 176 -0.64 -1.89 -7.45
C VAL A 176 -0.41 -0.84 -6.39
N ILE A 177 0.41 -1.14 -5.39
CA ILE A 177 0.81 -0.16 -4.38
C ILE A 177 1.99 0.64 -4.94
N PRO A 178 1.89 1.96 -5.12
CA PRO A 178 2.95 2.76 -5.73
C PRO A 178 4.03 3.13 -4.70
N LEU A 179 4.42 2.18 -3.85
CA LEU A 179 5.42 2.33 -2.80
C LEU A 179 6.41 1.17 -2.86
N CYS A 180 7.66 1.44 -2.50
CA CYS A 180 8.65 0.39 -2.28
C CYS A 180 9.52 0.71 -1.06
N ILE A 181 10.06 -0.32 -0.42
CA ILE A 181 11.06 -0.15 0.65
C ILE A 181 12.42 0.00 -0.01
N VAL A 182 13.26 0.88 0.52
CA VAL A 182 14.64 1.06 0.12
C VAL A 182 15.57 0.85 1.31
N ASP A 183 16.64 0.10 1.08
CA ASP A 183 17.79 0.07 1.97
C ASP A 183 18.79 1.14 1.51
N PHE A 184 18.94 2.24 2.27
CA PHE A 184 19.78 3.36 1.84
C PHE A 184 21.26 3.03 1.78
N GLN A 185 21.70 1.99 2.49
CA GLN A 185 23.08 1.52 2.48
C GLN A 185 23.44 0.84 1.15
N THR A 186 22.54 0.00 0.65
CA THR A 186 22.79 -0.88 -0.52
C THR A 186 22.07 -0.41 -1.79
N LEU A 187 21.07 0.47 -1.65
CA LEU A 187 20.11 0.85 -2.68
C LEU A 187 19.36 -0.37 -3.25
N GLU A 188 19.17 -1.40 -2.43
CA GLU A 188 18.25 -2.50 -2.73
C GLU A 188 16.81 -2.10 -2.45
N ILE A 189 15.91 -2.61 -3.28
CA ILE A 189 14.48 -2.29 -3.26
C ILE A 189 13.70 -3.54 -2.88
N TYR A 190 12.74 -3.40 -1.97
CA TYR A 190 11.88 -4.48 -1.51
C TYR A 190 10.41 -4.16 -1.76
N SER A 191 9.65 -5.19 -2.09
CA SER A 191 8.24 -5.09 -2.47
C SER A 191 7.34 -4.75 -1.27
N LEU A 192 6.32 -3.94 -1.53
CA LEU A 192 5.18 -3.70 -0.65
C LEU A 192 3.85 -4.22 -1.26
N GLN A 193 3.88 -5.14 -2.23
CA GLN A 193 2.67 -5.55 -2.95
C GLN A 193 1.83 -6.63 -2.25
N ASP A 194 2.41 -7.36 -1.31
CA ASP A 194 1.73 -8.43 -0.60
C ASP A 194 1.16 -7.89 0.71
N TYR A 195 -0.15 -7.62 0.70
CA TYR A 195 -0.93 -6.90 1.73
C TYR A 195 -0.81 -7.43 3.18
N HIS A 196 -0.20 -8.60 3.38
CA HIS A 196 -0.02 -9.25 4.69
C HIS A 196 1.37 -9.88 4.86
N ALA A 197 2.35 -9.49 4.04
CA ALA A 197 3.70 -10.04 4.12
C ALA A 197 4.63 -9.06 4.85
N GLY A 198 5.30 -9.56 5.88
CA GLY A 198 6.50 -8.91 6.39
C GLY A 198 7.74 -9.36 5.61
N CYS A 199 8.76 -8.50 5.56
CA CYS A 199 10.04 -8.84 4.96
C CYS A 199 11.21 -8.51 5.90
N MET A 200 12.31 -9.24 5.74
CA MET A 200 13.58 -8.90 6.39
C MET A 200 14.41 -8.02 5.46
N VAL A 201 14.88 -6.90 5.99
CA VAL A 201 15.89 -6.05 5.37
C VAL A 201 17.04 -5.93 6.35
N ARG A 202 18.15 -6.63 6.08
CA ARG A 202 19.28 -6.74 7.03
C ARG A 202 18.78 -7.23 8.39
N ASP A 203 19.04 -6.48 9.47
CA ASP A 203 18.58 -6.77 10.83
C ASP A 203 17.21 -6.14 11.16
N TYR A 204 16.45 -5.71 10.15
CA TYR A 204 15.15 -5.07 10.34
C TYR A 204 14.02 -5.97 9.83
N TRP A 205 13.07 -6.29 10.71
CA TRP A 205 11.79 -6.87 10.32
C TRP A 205 10.81 -5.76 10.00
N ILE A 206 10.27 -5.78 8.77
CA ILE A 206 9.30 -4.80 8.30
C ILE A 206 7.97 -5.51 8.16
N ASN A 207 6.98 -5.07 8.94
CA ASN A 207 5.59 -5.49 8.82
C ASN A 207 4.81 -4.47 7.99
N MET A 208 3.86 -4.96 7.21
CA MET A 208 3.01 -4.14 6.37
C MET A 208 1.55 -4.56 6.52
N GLU A 209 0.69 -3.58 6.72
CA GLU A 209 -0.75 -3.72 6.71
C GLU A 209 -1.34 -2.76 5.68
N HIS A 210 -2.34 -3.23 4.93
CA HIS A 210 -3.02 -2.44 3.93
C HIS A 210 -4.53 -2.53 4.15
N GLU A 211 -5.16 -1.38 4.39
CA GLU A 211 -6.61 -1.23 4.53
C GLU A 211 -7.10 -0.15 3.56
N GLU A 212 -7.81 -0.55 2.51
CA GLU A 212 -8.31 0.34 1.45
C GLU A 212 -7.24 1.19 0.76
N ASN A 213 -7.04 2.43 1.22
CA ASN A 213 -6.04 3.38 0.73
C ASN A 213 -4.98 3.72 1.78
N GLU A 214 -5.10 3.14 2.98
CA GLU A 214 -4.19 3.32 4.10
C GLU A 214 -3.18 2.18 4.14
N ILE A 215 -1.91 2.55 4.21
CA ILE A 215 -0.78 1.62 4.29
C ILE A 215 -0.04 1.92 5.57
N ARG A 216 0.04 0.92 6.45
CA ARG A 216 0.84 0.97 7.67
C ARG A 216 2.07 0.12 7.49
N VAL A 217 3.22 0.71 7.74
CA VAL A 217 4.51 0.03 7.75
C VAL A 217 5.10 0.18 9.14
N GLU A 218 5.47 -0.93 9.75
CA GLU A 218 6.17 -0.96 11.04
C GLU A 218 7.51 -1.65 10.84
N ALA A 219 8.59 -1.00 11.26
CA ALA A 219 9.93 -1.55 11.22
C ALA A 219 10.43 -1.79 12.65
N PHE A 220 11.04 -2.95 12.85
CA PHE A 220 11.58 -3.40 14.12
C PHE A 220 13.03 -3.84 13.91
N TYR A 221 13.93 -3.37 14.76
CA TYR A 221 15.29 -3.90 14.84
C TYR A 221 15.29 -5.27 15.53
N VAL A 222 15.66 -6.30 14.77
CA VAL A 222 15.66 -7.72 15.15
C VAL A 222 16.99 -8.35 14.72
N PRO A 223 18.09 -8.09 15.45
CA PRO A 223 19.40 -8.62 15.11
C PRO A 223 19.50 -10.14 15.30
N GLU A 224 20.44 -10.77 14.61
CA GLU A 224 20.78 -12.18 14.83
C GLU A 224 21.15 -12.44 16.30
N ARG A 225 20.68 -13.58 16.83
CA ARG A 225 21.03 -14.02 18.18
C ARG A 225 22.43 -14.65 18.16
N ILE A 226 23.39 -13.98 18.81
CA ILE A 226 24.77 -14.47 19.02
C ILE A 226 24.83 -15.33 20.28
#